data_AF-A0A6J5DE07-F1
#
_entry.id   AF-A0A6J5DE07-F1
#
_cell.length_a   1.000
_cell.length_b   1.000
_cell.length_c   1.000
_cell.angle_alpha   90.00
_cell.angle_beta   90.00
_cell.angle_gamma   90.00
#
_symmetry.space_group_name_H-M   'P 1'
#
loop_
_entity.id
_entity.type
_entity.pdbx_description
1 polymer ?
#
loop_
_entity_poly.entity_id
_entity_poly.type
_entity_poly.pdbx_seq_one_letter_code
_entity_poly.pdbx_strand_id
1 'polypeptide(L)'
;MEHADFVAALRQLAAAAEMLATNGPENMREDAFECHAFFRRFEQPGVGIERGNATSDDALFVQTAHAALTMAGRNEYAASRALLQQAQSLLLTP
;
A
#
# COMPACT_ATOMS: atom_id res chain seq x y z
N MET A 1 -9.41 12.85 4.03
CA MET A 1 -9.71 12.05 2.81
C MET A 1 -11.07 11.38 2.97
N GLU A 2 -11.82 11.14 1.89
CA GLU A 2 -13.05 10.34 1.99
C GLU A 2 -12.74 8.84 2.18
N HIS A 3 -13.63 8.11 2.84
CA HIS A 3 -13.43 6.67 3.08
C HIS A 3 -13.27 5.88 1.77
N ALA A 4 -13.98 6.27 0.71
CA ALA A 4 -13.88 5.63 -0.59
C ALA A 4 -12.48 5.77 -1.21
N ASP A 5 -11.87 6.96 -1.13
CA ASP A 5 -10.51 7.21 -1.61
C ASP A 5 -9.48 6.42 -0.81
N PHE A 6 -9.65 6.32 0.50
CA PHE A 6 -8.77 5.54 1.37
C PHE A 6 -8.79 4.06 1.02
N VAL A 7 -9.99 3.49 0.84
CA VAL A 7 -10.16 2.09 0.41
C VAL A 7 -9.58 1.88 -1.00
N ALA A 8 -9.76 2.84 -1.91
CA ALA A 8 -9.16 2.76 -3.25
C ALA A 8 -7.63 2.75 -3.19
N ALA A 9 -7.02 3.63 -2.38
CA ALA A 9 -5.57 3.67 -2.18
C ALA A 9 -5.03 2.38 -1.56
N LEU A 10 -5.71 1.81 -0.55
CA LEU A 10 -5.33 0.51 0.03
C LEU A 10 -5.35 -0.62 -1.00
N ARG A 11 -6.35 -0.66 -1.88
CA ARG A 11 -6.43 -1.65 -2.96
C ARG A 11 -5.29 -1.50 -3.97
N GLN A 12 -4.92 -0.27 -4.31
CA GLN A 12 -3.79 0.00 -5.19
C GLN A 12 -2.47 -0.50 -4.57
N LEU A 13 -2.26 -0.25 -3.26
CA LEU A 13 -1.09 -0.72 -2.52
C LEU A 13 -1.06 -2.25 -2.42
N ALA A 14 -2.20 -2.88 -2.14
CA ALA A 14 -2.30 -4.34 -2.11
C ALA A 14 -1.99 -4.94 -3.49
N ALA A 15 -2.56 -4.42 -4.58
CA ALA A 15 -2.28 -4.89 -5.92
C ALA A 15 -0.81 -4.71 -6.32
N ALA A 16 -0.19 -3.57 -5.96
CA ALA A 16 1.24 -3.34 -6.19
C ALA A 16 2.12 -4.35 -5.45
N ALA A 17 1.79 -4.64 -4.18
CA ALA A 17 2.49 -5.63 -3.37
C ALA A 17 2.29 -7.06 -3.91
N GLU A 18 1.09 -7.42 -4.37
CA GLU A 18 0.82 -8.73 -5.01
C GLU A 18 1.64 -8.91 -6.30
N MET A 19 1.70 -7.88 -7.15
CA MET A 19 2.51 -7.91 -8.37
C MET A 19 3.99 -8.11 -8.05
N LEU A 20 4.51 -7.40 -7.04
CA LEU A 20 5.89 -7.55 -6.57
C LEU A 20 6.14 -8.95 -5.98
N ALA A 21 5.21 -9.47 -5.18
CA ALA A 21 5.30 -10.79 -4.57
C ALA A 21 5.30 -11.92 -5.61
N THR A 22 4.56 -11.74 -6.71
CA THR A 22 4.40 -12.75 -7.77
C THR A 22 5.52 -12.68 -8.81
N ASN A 23 5.84 -11.48 -9.27
CA ASN A 23 6.70 -11.26 -10.44
C ASN A 23 8.05 -10.61 -10.11
N GLY A 24 8.21 -10.10 -8.88
CA GLY A 24 9.42 -9.44 -8.45
C GLY A 24 10.61 -10.38 -8.25
N PRO A 25 11.80 -9.81 -8.00
CA PRO A 25 13.00 -10.57 -7.64
C PRO A 25 12.80 -11.39 -6.37
N GLU A 26 13.35 -12.62 -6.30
CA GLU A 26 13.12 -13.55 -5.18
C GLU A 26 13.44 -12.94 -3.81
N ASN A 27 14.51 -12.15 -3.71
CA ASN A 27 14.92 -11.48 -2.48
C ASN A 27 13.98 -10.34 -2.02
N MET A 28 12.94 -10.01 -2.79
CA MET A 28 11.93 -9.00 -2.43
C MET A 28 10.53 -9.59 -2.29
N ARG A 29 10.32 -10.87 -2.64
CA ARG A 29 8.98 -11.47 -2.63
C ARG A 29 8.44 -11.64 -1.22
N GLU A 30 9.27 -12.05 -0.26
CA GLU A 30 8.87 -12.22 1.15
C GLU A 30 8.39 -10.89 1.75
N ASP A 31 9.19 -9.83 1.62
CA ASP A 31 8.82 -8.45 2.02
C ASP A 31 7.52 -7.98 1.35
N ALA A 32 7.34 -8.29 0.07
CA ALA A 32 6.12 -7.95 -0.67
C ALA A 32 4.88 -8.73 -0.20
N PHE A 33 5.03 -10.00 0.17
CA PHE A 33 3.94 -10.79 0.76
C PHE A 33 3.50 -10.22 2.11
N GLU A 34 4.45 -9.80 2.96
CA GLU A 34 4.14 -9.14 4.22
C GLU A 34 3.42 -7.80 3.99
N CYS A 35 3.91 -7.00 3.03
CA CYS A 35 3.25 -5.76 2.61
C CYS A 35 1.81 -6.00 2.15
N HIS A 36 1.58 -7.01 1.30
CA HIS A 36 0.25 -7.35 0.79
C HIS A 36 -0.70 -7.73 1.94
N ALA A 37 -0.25 -8.60 2.85
CA ALA A 37 -1.03 -8.98 4.03
C ALA A 37 -1.34 -7.78 4.94
N PHE A 38 -0.39 -6.86 5.10
CA PHE A 38 -0.56 -5.63 5.87
C PHE A 38 -1.69 -4.76 5.30
N PHE A 39 -1.65 -4.42 4.00
CA PHE A 39 -2.67 -3.53 3.41
C PHE A 39 -4.06 -4.16 3.38
N ARG A 40 -4.16 -5.46 3.10
CA ARG A 40 -5.44 -6.20 3.14
C ARG A 40 -6.11 -6.20 4.50
N ARG A 41 -5.34 -6.07 5.59
CA ARG A 41 -5.89 -6.01 6.96
C ARG A 41 -6.79 -4.77 7.13
N PHE A 42 -6.47 -3.67 6.45
CA PHE A 42 -7.24 -2.43 6.48
C PHE A 42 -8.48 -2.47 5.58
N GLU A 43 -8.67 -3.51 4.75
CA GLU A 43 -9.93 -3.71 4.03
C GLU A 43 -10.99 -4.43 4.86
N GLN A 44 -10.62 -5.02 6.00
CA GLN A 44 -11.54 -5.80 6.82
C GLN A 44 -12.35 -4.88 7.76
N PRO A 45 -13.70 -4.92 7.70
CA PRO A 45 -14.53 -4.17 8.63
C PRO A 45 -14.28 -4.65 10.07
N GLY A 46 -13.90 -3.73 10.95
CA GLY A 46 -13.68 -4.00 12.38
C GLY A 46 -12.22 -4.13 12.83
N VAL A 47 -11.26 -4.11 11.90
CA VAL A 47 -9.84 -4.05 12.25
C VAL A 47 -9.38 -2.60 12.31
N GLY A 48 -9.69 -1.92 13.42
CA GLY A 48 -9.06 -0.65 13.82
C GLY A 48 -9.34 0.59 12.98
N ILE A 49 -10.15 0.52 11.93
CA ILE A 49 -10.60 1.71 11.18
C ILE A 49 -11.94 2.15 11.77
N GLU A 50 -11.90 2.65 12.99
CA GLU A 50 -12.99 3.47 13.50
C GLU A 50 -12.94 4.79 12.75
N ARG A 51 -13.81 4.92 11.73
CA ARG A 51 -14.20 6.17 11.02
C ARG A 51 -13.37 7.41 11.40
N GLY A 52 -12.16 7.55 10.86
CA GLY A 52 -11.37 8.77 11.09
C GLY A 52 -9.85 8.68 11.10
N ASN A 53 -9.20 7.63 10.58
CA ASN A 53 -7.75 7.70 10.40
C ASN A 53 -7.43 8.67 9.26
N ALA A 54 -7.17 9.92 9.63
CA ALA A 54 -6.24 10.75 8.88
C ALA A 54 -4.94 9.95 8.80
N THR A 55 -4.47 9.69 7.58
CA THR A 55 -3.07 9.32 7.43
C THR A 55 -2.22 10.54 7.79
N SER A 56 -0.95 10.35 8.11
CA SER A 56 -0.06 11.50 8.42
C SER A 56 -0.11 12.60 7.35
N ASP A 57 -0.32 12.19 6.08
CA ASP A 57 -0.61 13.08 4.97
C ASP A 57 -1.46 12.34 3.91
N ASP A 58 -2.74 12.69 3.87
CA ASP A 58 -3.74 12.07 3.00
C ASP A 58 -3.43 12.23 1.50
N ALA A 59 -2.95 13.41 1.09
CA ALA A 59 -2.65 13.67 -0.31
C ALA A 59 -1.42 12.89 -0.74
N LEU A 60 -0.41 12.82 0.14
CA LEU A 60 0.79 12.03 -0.10
C LEU A 60 0.47 10.53 -0.12
N PHE A 61 -0.40 10.04 0.76
CA PHE A 61 -0.79 8.62 0.79
C PHE A 61 -1.44 8.18 -0.52
N VAL A 62 -2.40 8.94 -1.05
CA VAL A 62 -3.07 8.64 -2.32
C VAL A 62 -2.07 8.67 -3.49
N GLN A 63 -1.19 9.67 -3.53
CA GLN A 63 -0.16 9.75 -4.57
C GLN A 63 0.82 8.57 -4.49
N THR A 64 1.20 8.17 -3.27
CA THR A 64 2.09 7.04 -3.02
C THR A 64 1.45 5.74 -3.48
N ALA A 65 0.17 5.52 -3.19
CA ALA A 65 -0.59 4.35 -3.63
C ALA A 65 -0.66 4.23 -5.17
N HIS A 66 -1.01 5.33 -5.84
CA HIS A 66 -1.05 5.38 -7.29
C HIS A 66 0.35 5.16 -7.93
N ALA A 67 1.38 5.79 -7.36
CA ALA A 67 2.75 5.64 -7.83
C ALA A 67 3.28 4.21 -7.65
N ALA A 68 3.02 3.58 -6.49
CA ALA A 68 3.44 2.20 -6.21
C ALA A 68 2.87 1.23 -7.26
N LEU A 69 1.56 1.33 -7.52
CA LEU A 69 0.89 0.52 -8.53
C LEU A 69 1.45 0.76 -9.94
N THR A 70 1.69 2.02 -10.29
CA THR A 70 2.28 2.39 -11.58
C THR A 70 3.68 1.79 -11.76
N MET A 71 4.52 1.85 -10.73
CA MET A 71 5.88 1.29 -10.76
C MET A 71 5.84 -0.24 -10.85
N ALA A 72 4.98 -0.90 -10.06
CA ALA A 72 4.79 -2.35 -10.13
C ALA A 72 4.36 -2.79 -11.53
N GLY A 73 3.38 -2.12 -12.13
CA GLY A 73 2.91 -2.41 -13.50
C GLY A 73 3.96 -2.18 -14.59
N ARG A 74 4.98 -1.35 -14.31
CA ARG A 74 6.14 -1.13 -15.19
C ARG A 74 7.31 -2.08 -14.90
N ASN A 75 7.15 -3.04 -13.99
CA ASN A 75 8.20 -3.90 -13.46
C ASN A 75 9.32 -3.13 -12.72
N GLU A 76 9.08 -1.89 -12.30
CA GLU A 76 10.00 -1.09 -11.48
C GLU A 76 9.87 -1.46 -10.00
N TYR A 77 10.18 -2.72 -9.70
CA TYR A 77 9.92 -3.37 -8.42
C TYR A 77 10.61 -2.73 -7.21
N ALA A 78 11.85 -2.25 -7.38
CA ALA A 78 12.56 -1.56 -6.30
C ALA A 78 11.89 -0.23 -5.93
N ALA A 79 11.43 0.54 -6.94
CA ALA A 79 10.70 1.79 -6.72
C ALA A 79 9.33 1.52 -6.09
N SER A 80 8.60 0.52 -6.61
CA SER A 80 7.33 0.08 -6.02
C SER A 80 7.49 -0.29 -4.55
N ARG A 81 8.53 -1.07 -4.20
CA ARG A 81 8.79 -1.49 -2.83
C ARG A 81 9.05 -0.31 -1.89
N ALA A 82 9.84 0.66 -2.31
CA ALA A 82 10.09 1.87 -1.51
C ALA A 82 8.79 2.66 -1.23
N LEU A 83 7.90 2.75 -2.22
CA LEU A 83 6.61 3.42 -2.08
C LEU A 83 5.66 2.62 -1.16
N LEU A 84 5.67 1.29 -1.21
CA LEU A 84 4.93 0.45 -0.27
C LEU A 84 5.38 0.70 1.17
N GLN A 85 6.69 0.77 1.41
CA GLN A 85 7.24 1.08 2.75
C GLN A 85 6.85 2.49 3.22
N GLN A 86 6.90 3.48 2.33
CA GLN A 86 6.44 4.84 2.63
C GLN A 86 4.96 4.88 3.03
N ALA A 87 4.10 4.17 2.28
CA ALA A 87 2.67 4.09 2.59
C ALA A 87 2.41 3.42 3.95
N GLN A 88 3.20 2.43 4.35
CA GLN A 88 3.10 1.85 5.70
C GLN A 88 3.46 2.86 6.78
N SER A 89 4.53 3.65 6.59
CA SER A 89 4.89 4.70 7.55
C SER A 89 3.76 5.71 7.74
N LEU A 90 3.12 6.15 6.65
CA LEU A 90 1.99 7.09 6.69
C LEU A 90 0.75 6.55 7.43
N LEU A 91 0.59 5.21 7.50
CA LEU A 91 -0.49 4.54 8.22
C LEU A 91 -0.16 4.31 9.71
N LEU A 92 1.13 4.19 10.05
CA LEU A 92 1.60 3.89 11.40
C LEU A 92 1.90 5.14 12.24
N THR A 93 2.12 6.29 11.60
CA THR A 93 2.27 7.60 12.26
C THR A 93 1.05 8.48 11.94
N PRO A 94 0.02 8.50 12.81
CA PRO A 94 -1.12 9.40 12.65
C PRO A 94 -0.76 10.87 12.90
#